data_AF-A0AAW4HAE4-F1
#
_entry.id   AF-A0AAW4HAE4-F1
#
_cell.length_a   1.000
_cell.length_b   1.000
_cell.length_c   1.000
_cell.angle_alpha   90.00
_cell.angle_beta   90.00
_cell.angle_gamma   90.00
#
_symmetry.space_group_name_H-M   'P 1'
#
loop_
_entity.id
_entity.type
_entity.pdbx_description
1 polymer ?
#
loop_
_entity_poly.entity_id
_entity_poly.type
_entity_poly.pdbx_seq_one_letter_code
_entity_poly.pdbx_strand_id
1 'polypeptide(L)'
;MITVHRDYRVSIKPERYAHVEINPVGKLDVEIKGQRQHYVADFEQLAFSSDKQGVALVCQQAHSSWKVMLATADAQELKSLVKEAQEEYEILMRDL
;
A
#
# COMPACT_ATOMS: atom_id res chain seq x y z
N MET A 1 15.84 9.36 5.90
CA MET A 1 14.79 8.48 5.38
C MET A 1 13.90 8.05 6.53
N ILE A 2 12.59 8.16 6.39
CA ILE A 2 11.62 7.91 7.46
C ILE A 2 10.56 6.97 6.90
N THR A 3 10.36 5.81 7.51
CA THR A 3 9.23 4.93 7.20
C THR A 3 7.92 5.63 7.54
N VAL A 4 7.03 5.76 6.56
CA VAL A 4 5.73 6.42 6.76
C VAL A 4 4.72 5.37 7.22
N HIS A 5 4.00 5.68 8.29
CA HIS A 5 2.96 4.83 8.85
C HIS A 5 1.60 5.52 8.69
N ARG A 6 0.61 4.79 8.15
CA ARG A 6 -0.75 5.27 7.93
C ARG A 6 -1.77 4.19 8.23
N ASP A 7 -2.88 4.60 8.85
CA ASP A 7 -4.04 3.73 9.05
C ASP A 7 -5.15 4.14 8.08
N TYR A 8 -5.62 3.19 7.28
CA TYR A 8 -6.69 3.41 6.30
C TYR A 8 -7.92 2.58 6.61
N ARG A 9 -9.09 3.07 6.23
CA ARG A 9 -10.34 2.33 6.41
C ARG A 9 -10.54 1.33 5.28
N VAL A 10 -10.89 0.09 5.65
CA VAL A 10 -11.22 -0.94 4.67
C VAL A 10 -12.66 -0.75 4.20
N SER A 11 -12.87 -0.50 2.90
CA SER A 11 -14.19 -0.10 2.36
C SER A 11 -15.29 -1.13 2.58
N ILE A 12 -14.93 -2.42 2.57
CA ILE A 12 -15.90 -3.52 2.71
C ILE A 12 -16.33 -3.68 4.19
N LYS A 13 -15.51 -3.21 5.14
CA LYS A 13 -15.69 -3.44 6.58
C LYS A 13 -15.22 -2.22 7.37
N PRO A 14 -16.11 -1.23 7.58
CA PRO A 14 -15.74 0.06 8.15
C PRO A 14 -15.26 -0.01 9.61
N GLU A 15 -15.51 -1.12 10.31
CA GLU A 15 -14.96 -1.40 11.64
C GLU A 15 -13.48 -1.80 11.61
N ARG A 16 -12.86 -1.91 10.43
CA ARG A 16 -11.51 -2.42 10.25
C ARG A 16 -10.58 -1.37 9.65
N TYR A 17 -9.35 -1.40 10.15
CA TYR A 17 -8.26 -0.54 9.71
C TYR A 17 -7.15 -1.39 9.12
N ALA A 18 -6.63 -0.94 7.98
CA ALA A 18 -5.39 -1.41 7.39
C ALA A 18 -4.26 -0.50 7.88
N HIS A 19 -3.36 -1.03 8.70
CA HIS A 19 -2.12 -0.37 9.05
C HIS A 19 -1.13 -0.57 7.90
N VAL A 20 -0.62 0.51 7.35
CA VAL A 20 0.25 0.50 6.19
C VAL A 20 1.56 1.18 6.53
N GLU A 21 2.65 0.46 6.30
CA GLU A 21 4.01 0.97 6.40
C GLU A 21 4.61 1.09 4.99
N ILE A 22 5.00 2.31 4.62
CA ILE A 22 5.63 2.61 3.35
C ILE A 22 7.13 2.77 3.62
N ASN A 23 7.90 1.82 3.12
CA ASN A 23 9.35 1.79 3.29
C ASN A 23 10.02 2.41 2.05
N PRO A 24 10.83 3.48 2.21
CA PRO A 24 11.52 4.13 1.09
C PRO A 24 12.56 3.24 0.40
N VAL A 25 12.79 2.01 0.87
CA VAL A 25 13.59 1.01 0.16
C VAL A 25 12.78 0.14 -0.83
N GLY A 26 11.58 0.59 -1.21
CA GLY A 26 10.80 -0.06 -2.26
C GLY A 26 9.74 -1.06 -1.78
N LYS A 27 9.37 -1.05 -0.49
CA LYS A 27 8.46 -2.06 0.11
C LYS A 27 7.25 -1.43 0.77
N LEU A 28 6.13 -2.15 0.70
CA LEU A 28 4.89 -1.85 1.39
C LEU A 28 4.50 -3.02 2.29
N ASP A 29 4.27 -2.73 3.56
CA ASP A 29 3.71 -3.65 4.54
C ASP A 29 2.28 -3.24 4.87
N VAL A 30 1.35 -4.20 4.87
CA VAL A 30 -0.08 -3.97 5.16
C VAL A 30 -0.57 -4.98 6.19
N GLU A 31 -0.98 -4.51 7.36
CA GLU A 31 -1.59 -5.31 8.42
C GLU A 31 -3.08 -4.96 8.58
N ILE A 32 -3.97 -5.95 8.44
CA ILE A 32 -5.39 -5.76 8.73
C ILE A 32 -5.63 -6.02 10.22
N LYS A 33 -5.82 -4.93 10.98
CA LYS A 33 -6.05 -5.01 12.43
C LYS A 33 -7.30 -5.85 12.71
N GLY A 34 -7.17 -6.81 13.62
CA GLY A 34 -8.24 -7.73 14.02
C GLY A 34 -8.36 -9.01 13.19
N GLN A 35 -7.50 -9.27 12.20
CA GLN A 35 -7.54 -10.51 11.41
C GLN A 35 -6.23 -11.31 11.35
N ARG A 36 -5.15 -10.87 12.02
CA ARG A 36 -3.79 -11.47 11.88
C ARG A 36 -3.39 -11.67 10.41
N GLN A 37 -3.90 -10.81 9.53
CA GLN A 37 -3.54 -10.79 8.12
C GLN A 37 -2.48 -9.73 7.93
N HIS A 38 -1.33 -10.16 7.44
CA HIS A 38 -0.19 -9.32 7.15
C HIS A 38 0.26 -9.63 5.73
N TYR A 39 0.42 -8.58 4.94
CA TYR A 39 0.79 -8.65 3.55
C TYR A 39 2.01 -7.77 3.31
N VAL A 40 2.91 -8.27 2.47
CA VAL A 40 4.11 -7.55 2.05
C VAL A 40 4.13 -7.53 0.53
N ALA A 41 4.54 -6.41 -0.06
CA ALA A 41 4.75 -6.29 -1.49
C ALA A 41 5.90 -5.32 -1.79
N ASP A 42 6.61 -5.58 -2.87
CA ASP A 42 7.49 -4.57 -3.46
C ASP A 42 6.64 -3.58 -4.27
N PHE A 43 7.05 -2.31 -4.36
CA PHE A 43 6.28 -1.29 -5.07
C PHE A 43 6.03 -1.65 -6.54
N GLU A 44 6.97 -2.35 -7.19
CA GLU A 44 6.85 -2.83 -8.57
C GLU A 44 5.70 -3.84 -8.77
N GLN A 45 5.27 -4.51 -7.69
CA GLN A 45 4.20 -5.51 -7.71
C GLN A 45 2.84 -4.90 -7.38
N LEU A 46 2.79 -3.62 -6.99
CA LEU A 46 1.58 -2.94 -6.59
C LEU A 46 0.84 -2.33 -7.79
N ALA A 47 -0.47 -2.53 -7.81
CA ALA A 47 -1.37 -1.88 -8.73
C ALA A 47 -2.57 -1.30 -7.97
N PHE A 48 -2.99 -0.09 -8.38
CA PHE A 48 -4.21 0.54 -7.88
C PHE A 48 -5.28 0.46 -8.96
N SER A 49 -6.42 -0.17 -8.65
CA SER A 49 -7.56 -0.29 -9.56
C SER A 49 -8.82 0.29 -8.94
N SER A 50 -9.41 1.30 -9.56
CA SER A 50 -10.67 1.90 -9.12
C SER A 50 -11.88 1.12 -9.65
N ASP A 51 -12.83 0.83 -8.79
CA ASP A 51 -14.14 0.26 -9.15
C ASP A 51 -15.31 1.07 -8.54
N LYS A 52 -16.54 0.55 -8.66
CA LYS A 52 -17.74 1.22 -8.11
C LYS A 52 -17.80 1.25 -6.58
N GLN A 53 -16.99 0.46 -5.89
CA GLN A 53 -16.98 0.29 -4.44
C GLN A 53 -15.79 0.99 -3.76
N GLY A 54 -14.80 1.46 -4.53
CA GLY A 54 -13.66 2.20 -4.02
C GLY A 54 -12.43 2.00 -4.90
N VAL A 55 -11.26 1.93 -4.26
CA VAL A 55 -10.00 1.64 -4.95
C VAL A 55 -9.37 0.42 -4.32
N ALA A 56 -9.06 -0.57 -5.14
CA ALA A 56 -8.35 -1.76 -4.76
C ALA A 56 -6.84 -1.51 -4.85
N LEU A 57 -6.14 -1.71 -3.74
CA LEU A 57 -4.70 -1.97 -3.73
C LEU A 57 -4.50 -3.45 -4.00
N VAL A 58 -3.80 -3.79 -5.07
CA VAL A 58 -3.58 -5.16 -5.52
C VAL A 58 -2.09 -5.43 -5.56
N CYS A 59 -1.66 -6.55 -4.96
CA CYS A 59 -0.33 -7.09 -5.19
C CYS A 59 -0.40 -8.22 -6.21
N GLN A 60 0.37 -8.09 -7.29
CA GLN A 60 0.47 -9.07 -8.36
C GLN A 60 1.72 -9.93 -8.18
N GLN A 61 1.68 -10.85 -7.21
CA GLN A 61 2.69 -11.90 -7.06
C GLN A 61 2.19 -13.23 -7.65
N ALA A 62 3.09 -13.99 -8.28
CA ALA A 62 2.77 -15.26 -8.94
C ALA A 62 2.16 -16.32 -8.01
N HIS A 63 2.51 -16.30 -6.71
CA HIS A 63 2.07 -17.30 -5.73
C HIS A 63 1.28 -16.73 -4.55
N SER A 64 1.22 -15.40 -4.38
CA SER A 64 0.66 -14.75 -3.18
C SER A 64 -0.02 -13.42 -3.53
N SER A 65 -0.89 -13.42 -4.54
CA SER A 65 -1.67 -12.22 -4.86
C SER A 65 -2.68 -11.90 -3.76
N TRP A 66 -2.74 -10.61 -3.38
CA TRP A 66 -3.66 -10.12 -2.38
C TRP A 66 -4.28 -8.81 -2.84
N LYS A 67 -5.46 -8.49 -2.28
CA LYS A 67 -6.14 -7.23 -2.54
C LYS A 67 -6.73 -6.65 -1.28
N VAL A 68 -6.62 -5.33 -1.12
CA VAL A 68 -7.25 -4.57 -0.04
C VAL A 68 -8.08 -3.46 -0.67
N MET A 69 -9.38 -3.43 -0.34
CA MET A 69 -10.27 -2.34 -0.75
C MET A 69 -10.13 -1.17 0.22
N LEU A 70 -9.77 -0.02 -0.32
CA LEU A 70 -9.60 1.23 0.42
C LEU A 70 -10.63 2.26 -0.05
N ALA A 71 -10.97 3.20 0.84
CA ALA A 71 -11.77 4.36 0.44
C ALA A 71 -11.01 5.16 -0.62
N THR A 72 -11.73 5.81 -1.53
CA THR A 72 -11.09 6.50 -2.67
C THR A 72 -10.09 7.57 -2.21
N ALA A 73 -10.41 8.33 -1.17
CA ALA A 73 -9.51 9.35 -0.63
C ALA A 73 -8.23 8.72 -0.04
N ASP A 74 -8.41 7.70 0.81
CA ASP A 74 -7.33 6.93 1.45
C ASP A 74 -6.39 6.32 0.39
N ALA A 75 -6.95 5.74 -0.67
CA ALA A 75 -6.16 5.14 -1.73
C ALA A 75 -5.40 6.16 -2.58
N GLN A 76 -5.96 7.35 -2.77
CA GLN A 76 -5.28 8.44 -3.46
C GLN A 76 -4.10 8.96 -2.64
N GLU A 77 -4.28 9.13 -1.33
CA GLU A 77 -3.18 9.50 -0.42
C GLU A 77 -2.08 8.42 -0.48
N LEU A 78 -2.45 7.15 -0.30
CA LEU A 78 -1.48 6.05 -0.32
C LEU A 78 -0.71 5.98 -1.64
N LYS A 79 -1.39 6.18 -2.76
CA LYS A 79 -0.76 6.20 -4.09
C LYS A 79 0.27 7.33 -4.20
N SER A 80 -0.03 8.52 -3.69
CA SER A 80 0.92 9.64 -3.66
C SER A 80 2.14 9.31 -2.79
N LEU A 81 1.92 8.77 -1.59
CA LEU A 81 3.01 8.41 -0.68
C LEU A 81 3.94 7.32 -1.24
N VAL A 82 3.37 6.29 -1.88
CA VAL A 82 4.17 5.24 -2.55
C VAL A 82 4.99 5.83 -3.69
N LYS A 83 4.39 6.74 -4.48
CA LYS A 83 5.10 7.41 -5.58
C LYS A 83 6.24 8.28 -5.06
N GLU A 84 6.02 9.07 -4.01
CA GLU A 84 7.08 9.88 -3.38
C GLU A 84 8.22 8.99 -2.86
N ALA A 85 7.90 7.88 -2.21
CA ALA A 85 8.89 6.91 -1.74
C ALA A 85 9.66 6.22 -2.88
N GLN A 86 9.00 5.95 -4.02
CA GLN A 86 9.66 5.43 -5.23
C GLN A 86 10.64 6.45 -5.82
N GLU A 87 10.24 7.72 -5.92
CA GLU A 87 11.12 8.78 -6.42
C GLU A 87 12.34 8.97 -5.50
N GLU A 88 12.16 8.92 -4.18
CA GLU A 88 13.27 8.93 -3.22
C GLU A 88 14.22 7.74 -3.40
N TYR A 89 13.68 6.54 -3.67
CA TYR A 89 14.47 5.34 -3.93
C TYR A 89 15.27 5.43 -5.23
N GLU A 90 14.67 5.94 -6.30
CA GLU A 90 15.35 6.13 -7.59
C GLU A 90 16.50 7.15 -7.48
N ILE A 91 16.30 8.23 -6.71
CA ILE A 91 17.37 9.19 -6.41
C ILE A 91 18.52 8.50 -5.66
N LEU A 92 18.21 7.69 -4.65
CA LEU A 92 19.22 6.94 -3.88
C LEU A 92 20.06 6.02 -4.78
N MET A 93 19.42 5.33 -5.73
CA MET A 93 20.09 4.42 -6.65
C MET A 93 20.90 5.15 -7.74
N ARG A 94 20.64 6.44 -7.96
CA ARG A 94 21.35 7.26 -8.94
C ARG A 94 22.61 7.93 -8.37
N ASP A 95 22.64 8.15 -7.05
CA ASP A 95 23.78 8.77 -6.34
C ASP A 95 24.84 7.75 -5.89
N LEU A 96 24.65 6.46 -6.19
CA LEU A 96 25.57 5.35 -5.89
C LEU A 96 26.41 4.95 -7.10
#